data_AF-Q93P77-F1
#
_entry.id   AF-Q93P77-F1
#
_cell.length_a   1.000
_cell.length_b   1.000
_cell.length_c   1.000
_cell.angle_alpha   90.00
_cell.angle_beta   90.00
_cell.angle_gamma   90.00
#
_symmetry.space_group_name_H-M   'P 1'
#
loop_
_entity.id
_entity.type
_entity.pdbx_description
1 polymer ?
#
loop_
_entity_poly.entity_id
_entity_poly.type
_entity_poly.pdbx_seq_one_letter_code
_entity_poly.pdbx_strand_id
1 'polypeptide(L)'
;MTLEQFITGYDFPGSIVLLEGKRDVKQDAEKLFKLGRLLAEQTTHILFRSGNASGADYHFSKRVASIDPTRLQPVAPYKNHHQKEKLTDNFIFLDDTNLEKESAIITESKEHKSTSTLIDKYLDRGKNRVTVKAAFILRDTVKVIGTSEVSSTTFGIFYDDLDKPMTGGTGHTMNTCIRNGIKIIDQSVWMKWL
;
A
#
# COMPACT_ATOMS: atom_id res chain seq x y z
N MET A 1 -17.17 -11.01 2.21
CA MET A 1 -16.10 -11.92 1.74
C MET A 1 -15.59 -12.69 2.94
N THR A 2 -15.65 -14.02 2.89
CA THR A 2 -15.01 -14.90 3.89
C THR A 2 -13.52 -15.04 3.59
N LEU A 3 -12.73 -15.54 4.55
CA LEU A 3 -11.32 -15.84 4.33
C LEU A 3 -11.14 -16.85 3.19
N GLU A 4 -11.95 -17.91 3.16
CA GLU A 4 -11.92 -18.92 2.10
C GLU A 4 -12.17 -18.31 0.72
N GLN A 5 -13.20 -17.45 0.58
CA GLN A 5 -13.46 -16.72 -0.67
C GLN A 5 -12.29 -15.84 -1.09
N PHE A 6 -11.59 -15.23 -0.13
CA PHE A 6 -10.41 -14.43 -0.41
C PHE A 6 -9.26 -15.32 -0.92
N ILE A 7 -8.93 -16.40 -0.21
CA ILE A 7 -7.83 -17.30 -0.58
C ILE A 7 -8.10 -17.92 -1.96
N THR A 8 -9.28 -18.49 -2.18
CA THR A 8 -9.66 -19.09 -3.47
C THR A 8 -9.61 -18.07 -4.61
N GLY A 9 -9.96 -16.81 -4.36
CA GLY A 9 -10.00 -15.77 -5.39
C GLY A 9 -8.65 -15.09 -5.66
N TYR A 10 -7.73 -15.09 -4.69
CA TYR A 10 -6.55 -14.21 -4.74
C TYR A 10 -5.23 -14.89 -4.35
N ASP A 11 -5.18 -16.15 -3.91
CA ASP A 11 -3.92 -16.86 -3.66
C ASP A 11 -3.45 -17.64 -4.91
N PHE A 12 -2.94 -16.90 -5.90
CA PHE A 12 -2.41 -17.46 -7.15
C PHE A 12 -1.04 -16.84 -7.49
N PRO A 13 -0.20 -17.51 -8.31
CA PRO A 13 1.10 -16.99 -8.71
C PRO A 13 1.02 -15.58 -9.32
N GLY A 14 1.77 -14.62 -8.77
CA GLY A 14 1.77 -13.23 -9.21
C GLY A 14 0.73 -12.34 -8.54
N SER A 15 -0.07 -12.87 -7.61
CA SER A 15 -1.01 -12.06 -6.84
C SER A 15 -0.30 -11.11 -5.87
N ILE A 16 -0.74 -9.85 -5.87
CA ILE A 16 -0.18 -8.79 -5.04
C ILE A 16 -1.29 -8.16 -4.23
N VAL A 17 -1.19 -8.28 -2.90
CA VAL A 17 -2.21 -7.77 -1.98
C VAL A 17 -1.65 -6.62 -1.16
N LEU A 18 -2.36 -5.49 -1.16
CA LEU A 18 -2.03 -4.36 -0.31
C LEU A 18 -2.43 -4.64 1.14
N LEU A 19 -1.48 -4.44 2.06
CA LEU A 19 -1.69 -4.40 3.50
C LEU A 19 -1.34 -3.01 4.02
N GLU A 20 -2.36 -2.18 4.18
CA GLU A 20 -2.20 -0.75 4.42
C GLU A 20 -3.16 -0.23 5.47
N GLY A 21 -2.88 0.94 6.01
CA GLY A 21 -3.89 1.64 6.79
C GLY A 21 -3.45 2.95 7.38
N LYS A 22 -4.26 3.44 8.31
CA LYS A 22 -3.96 4.65 9.06
C LYS A 22 -2.82 4.44 10.05
N ARG A 23 -2.13 5.54 10.36
CA ARG A 23 -1.06 5.57 11.38
C ARG A 23 -1.60 5.49 12.80
N ASP A 24 -2.76 6.11 13.03
CA ASP A 24 -3.47 6.03 14.29
C ASP A 24 -4.22 4.71 14.34
N VAL A 25 -3.58 3.72 14.96
CA VAL A 25 -4.14 2.39 15.22
C VAL A 25 -4.56 2.39 16.67
N LYS A 26 -5.87 2.50 16.91
CA LYS A 26 -6.46 2.67 18.26
C LYS A 26 -6.10 1.47 19.17
N GLN A 27 -7.04 0.54 19.32
CA GLN A 27 -6.89 -0.66 20.17
C GLN A 27 -6.71 -1.94 19.33
N ASP A 28 -6.55 -1.78 18.02
CA ASP A 28 -6.60 -2.88 17.06
C ASP A 28 -5.23 -3.38 16.63
N ALA A 29 -4.14 -2.85 17.18
CA ALA A 29 -2.78 -3.24 16.82
C ALA A 29 -2.59 -4.77 16.85
N GLU A 30 -3.08 -5.43 17.90
CA GLU A 30 -3.04 -6.89 18.02
C GLU A 30 -3.85 -7.61 16.93
N LYS A 31 -4.98 -7.03 16.50
CA LYS A 31 -5.78 -7.59 15.40
C LYS A 31 -5.03 -7.50 14.08
N LEU A 32 -4.32 -6.40 13.83
CA LEU A 32 -3.48 -6.23 12.63
C LEU A 32 -2.33 -7.23 12.62
N PHE A 33 -1.69 -7.45 13.77
CA PHE A 33 -0.70 -8.53 13.92
C PHE A 33 -1.30 -9.89 13.59
N LYS A 34 -2.45 -10.24 14.18
CA LYS A 34 -3.12 -11.51 13.91
C LYS A 34 -3.51 -11.69 12.45
N LEU A 35 -3.98 -10.63 11.78
CA LEU A 35 -4.31 -10.69 10.36
C LEU A 35 -3.06 -10.92 9.50
N GLY A 36 -1.98 -10.18 9.75
CA GLY A 36 -0.70 -10.41 9.05
C GLY A 36 -0.18 -11.84 9.22
N ARG A 37 -0.36 -12.42 10.42
CA ARG A 37 -0.06 -13.83 10.69
C ARG A 37 -0.91 -14.76 9.84
N LEU A 38 -2.23 -14.62 9.97
CA LEU A 38 -3.22 -15.47 9.34
C LEU A 38 -3.01 -15.52 7.83
N LEU A 39 -2.85 -14.36 7.20
CA LEU A 39 -2.65 -14.27 5.76
C LEU A 39 -1.35 -14.97 5.34
N ALA A 40 -0.23 -14.71 6.00
CA ALA A 40 1.05 -15.32 5.65
C ALA A 40 1.10 -16.84 5.93
N GLU A 41 0.41 -17.34 6.95
CA GLU A 41 0.32 -18.78 7.26
C GLU A 41 -0.67 -19.54 6.36
N GLN A 42 -1.73 -18.88 5.87
CA GLN A 42 -2.82 -19.54 5.13
C GLN A 42 -2.76 -19.35 3.61
N THR A 43 -1.81 -18.57 3.11
CA THR A 43 -1.63 -18.34 1.66
C THR A 43 -0.22 -18.69 1.25
N THR A 44 -0.02 -19.05 -0.01
CA THR A 44 1.27 -19.54 -0.53
C THR A 44 1.91 -18.57 -1.52
N HIS A 45 1.11 -17.92 -2.37
CA HIS A 45 1.59 -17.20 -3.55
C HIS A 45 1.55 -15.68 -3.42
N ILE A 46 0.78 -15.16 -2.46
CA ILE A 46 0.59 -13.72 -2.32
C ILE A 46 1.89 -13.02 -1.93
N LEU A 47 2.23 -11.98 -2.69
CA LEU A 47 3.17 -10.93 -2.31
C LEU A 47 2.40 -9.79 -1.62
N PHE A 48 2.76 -9.50 -0.38
CA PHE A 48 2.13 -8.44 0.41
C PHE A 48 2.86 -7.12 0.21
N ARG A 49 2.16 -6.12 -0.33
CA ARG A 49 2.72 -4.81 -0.60
C ARG A 49 2.23 -3.78 0.42
N SER A 50 3.11 -2.88 0.85
CA SER A 50 2.81 -1.90 1.89
C SER A 50 3.52 -0.57 1.64
N GLY A 51 3.07 0.50 2.29
CA GLY A 51 3.66 1.83 2.23
C GLY A 51 4.84 2.02 3.21
N ASN A 52 5.22 0.99 3.97
CA ASN A 52 6.28 1.09 4.97
C ASN A 52 6.08 2.26 5.96
N ALA A 53 4.82 2.56 6.31
CA ALA A 53 4.50 3.58 7.28
C ALA A 53 4.43 3.00 8.70
N SER A 54 4.52 3.87 9.71
CA SER A 54 4.15 3.52 11.08
C SER A 54 2.66 3.19 11.19
N GLY A 55 2.25 2.54 12.29
CA GLY A 55 0.85 2.18 12.52
C GLY A 55 0.45 0.93 11.76
N ALA A 56 -0.63 0.97 10.98
CA ALA A 56 -1.23 -0.25 10.45
C ALA A 56 -0.30 -1.04 9.51
N ASP A 57 0.32 -0.34 8.56
CA ASP A 57 1.34 -0.88 7.66
C ASP A 57 2.41 -1.66 8.43
N TYR A 58 2.98 -1.07 9.49
CA TYR A 58 3.99 -1.70 10.32
C TYR A 58 3.48 -2.96 11.03
N HIS A 59 2.29 -2.91 11.64
CA HIS A 59 1.75 -4.06 12.38
C HIS A 59 1.44 -5.25 11.47
N PHE A 60 0.87 -5.01 10.29
CA PHE A 60 0.70 -6.06 9.28
C PHE A 60 2.05 -6.62 8.83
N SER A 61 2.92 -5.73 8.35
CA SER A 61 4.20 -6.08 7.72
C SER A 61 5.11 -6.83 8.68
N LYS A 62 5.15 -6.43 9.96
CA LYS A 62 6.00 -7.08 10.97
C LYS A 62 5.66 -8.55 11.11
N ARG A 63 4.38 -8.92 11.02
CA ARG A 63 3.99 -10.31 11.18
C ARG A 63 4.19 -11.13 9.91
N VAL A 64 3.87 -10.56 8.75
CA VAL A 64 4.20 -11.17 7.45
C VAL A 64 5.69 -11.49 7.39
N ALA A 65 6.54 -10.50 7.66
CA ALA A 65 7.99 -10.66 7.60
C ALA A 65 8.56 -11.64 8.63
N SER A 66 7.89 -11.81 9.78
CA SER A 66 8.32 -12.82 10.77
C SER A 66 8.04 -14.26 10.34
N ILE A 67 7.16 -14.47 9.36
CA ILE A 67 6.85 -15.78 8.79
C ILE A 67 7.66 -15.98 7.52
N ASP A 68 7.59 -15.02 6.60
CA ASP A 68 8.36 -15.02 5.37
C ASP A 68 8.62 -13.57 4.90
N PRO A 69 9.84 -13.04 5.11
CA PRO A 69 10.19 -11.68 4.68
C PRO A 69 10.27 -11.52 3.17
N THR A 70 10.42 -12.60 2.40
CA THR A 70 10.47 -12.53 0.93
C THR A 70 9.11 -12.18 0.32
N ARG A 71 8.04 -12.48 1.07
CA ARG A 71 6.65 -12.17 0.70
C ARG A 71 6.20 -10.76 1.08
N LEU A 72 7.08 -9.94 1.67
CA LEU A 72 6.80 -8.54 1.93
C LEU A 72 7.51 -7.66 0.89
N GLN A 73 6.79 -6.71 0.29
CA GLN A 73 7.32 -5.75 -0.68
C GLN A 73 6.90 -4.31 -0.31
N PRO A 74 7.71 -3.57 0.46
CA PRO A 74 7.40 -2.21 0.79
C PRO A 74 7.71 -1.27 -0.38
N VAL A 75 6.84 -0.30 -0.64
CA VAL A 75 7.06 0.78 -1.60
C VAL A 75 7.33 2.06 -0.84
N ALA A 76 8.54 2.59 -1.00
CA ALA A 76 9.00 3.78 -0.30
C ALA A 76 9.14 4.96 -1.25
N PRO A 77 8.86 6.20 -0.78
CA PRO A 77 9.04 7.39 -1.60
C PRO A 77 10.51 7.72 -1.88
N TYR A 78 11.47 7.16 -1.13
CA TYR A 78 12.92 7.36 -1.33
C TYR A 78 13.76 6.30 -0.61
N LYS A 79 15.02 6.06 -1.06
CA LYS A 79 15.91 4.97 -0.61
C LYS A 79 16.18 4.91 0.90
N ASN A 80 16.20 6.07 1.57
CA ASN A 80 16.48 6.18 3.00
C ASN A 80 15.23 6.28 3.88
N HIS A 81 14.03 6.10 3.33
CA HIS A 81 12.77 6.20 4.08
C HIS A 81 12.61 5.04 5.06
N HIS A 82 12.58 5.34 6.37
CA HIS A 82 12.33 4.35 7.43
C HIS A 82 13.28 3.12 7.43
N GLN A 83 14.55 3.30 7.05
CA GLN A 83 15.53 2.20 7.02
C GLN A 83 15.76 1.51 8.38
N LYS A 84 15.53 2.21 9.50
CA LYS A 84 15.66 1.64 10.85
C LYS A 84 14.58 0.59 11.18
N GLU A 85 13.49 0.59 10.43
CA GLU A 85 12.35 -0.34 10.59
C GLU A 85 12.28 -1.33 9.42
N LYS A 86 13.42 -1.57 8.75
CA LYS A 86 13.51 -2.46 7.59
C LYS A 86 13.18 -3.91 8.00
N LEU A 87 12.10 -4.45 7.45
CA LEU A 87 11.61 -5.82 7.71
C LEU A 87 11.99 -6.81 6.59
N THR A 88 12.46 -6.33 5.45
CA THR A 88 12.80 -7.12 4.25
C THR A 88 13.75 -6.33 3.35
N ASP A 89 14.44 -7.01 2.43
CA ASP A 89 15.27 -6.38 1.41
C ASP A 89 14.52 -6.08 0.10
N ASN A 90 13.30 -6.60 -0.07
CA ASN A 90 12.48 -6.46 -1.28
C ASN A 90 11.76 -5.10 -1.35
N PHE A 91 12.52 -4.01 -1.45
CA PHE A 91 11.98 -2.66 -1.55
C PHE A 91 11.80 -2.20 -2.98
N ILE A 92 10.73 -1.45 -3.22
CA ILE A 92 10.57 -0.60 -4.40
C ILE A 92 10.72 0.85 -3.95
N PHE A 93 11.55 1.62 -4.66
CA PHE A 93 11.71 3.05 -4.40
C PHE A 93 11.16 3.86 -5.56
N LEU A 94 10.38 4.89 -5.23
CA LEU A 94 9.90 5.85 -6.24
C LEU A 94 11.07 6.52 -6.99
N ASP A 95 12.19 6.78 -6.29
CA ASP A 95 13.40 7.36 -6.88
C ASP A 95 14.01 6.50 -8.01
N ASP A 96 13.73 5.19 -8.02
CA ASP A 96 14.19 4.28 -9.08
C ASP A 96 13.21 4.21 -10.27
N THR A 97 12.03 4.85 -10.14
CA THR A 97 11.01 4.88 -11.21
C THR A 97 11.21 6.07 -12.13
N ASN A 98 11.31 5.82 -13.44
CA ASN A 98 11.29 6.89 -14.44
C ASN A 98 9.86 7.40 -14.69
N LEU A 99 9.39 8.30 -13.83
CA LEU A 99 8.01 8.83 -13.87
C LEU A 99 7.65 9.52 -15.19
N GLU A 100 8.61 10.07 -15.94
CA GLU A 100 8.35 10.71 -17.24
C GLU A 100 7.80 9.73 -18.27
N LYS A 101 8.13 8.44 -18.11
CA LYS A 101 7.62 7.36 -18.97
C LYS A 101 6.30 6.77 -18.50
N GLU A 102 5.82 7.17 -17.33
CA GLU A 102 4.69 6.54 -16.63
C GLU A 102 3.48 7.48 -16.59
N SER A 103 2.92 7.81 -17.76
CA SER A 103 1.84 8.80 -17.90
C SER A 103 0.56 8.42 -17.13
N ALA A 104 0.28 7.13 -16.99
CA ALA A 104 -0.82 6.62 -16.17
C ALA A 104 -0.65 6.98 -14.68
N ILE A 105 0.56 6.81 -14.14
CA ILE A 105 0.89 7.20 -12.75
C ILE A 105 0.63 8.68 -12.54
N ILE A 106 1.11 9.52 -13.45
CA ILE A 106 0.96 10.97 -13.35
C ILE A 106 -0.51 11.35 -13.40
N THR A 107 -1.26 10.83 -14.37
CA THR A 107 -2.68 11.14 -14.56
C THR A 107 -3.50 10.74 -13.34
N GLU A 108 -3.37 9.49 -12.91
CA GLU A 108 -4.10 8.95 -11.77
C GLU A 108 -3.76 9.69 -10.47
N SER A 109 -2.49 10.04 -10.28
CA SER A 109 -2.06 10.78 -9.10
C SER A 109 -2.64 12.21 -9.06
N LYS A 110 -2.92 12.82 -10.22
CA LYS A 110 -3.44 14.20 -10.34
C LYS A 110 -4.95 14.33 -10.16
N GLU A 111 -5.67 13.23 -9.96
CA GLU A 111 -7.15 13.23 -10.00
C GLU A 111 -7.81 14.21 -9.01
N HIS A 112 -7.18 14.48 -7.86
CA HIS A 112 -7.62 15.57 -6.97
C HIS A 112 -6.90 16.88 -7.26
N LYS A 113 -7.66 17.98 -7.38
CA LYS A 113 -7.12 19.34 -7.64
C LYS A 113 -6.00 19.76 -6.67
N SER A 114 -6.13 19.45 -5.39
CA SER A 114 -5.10 19.77 -4.37
C SER A 114 -3.79 19.01 -4.58
N THR A 115 -3.86 17.85 -5.22
CA THR A 115 -2.74 16.97 -5.53
C THR A 115 -2.10 17.34 -6.86
N SER A 116 -2.92 17.70 -7.86
CA SER A 116 -2.45 18.04 -9.20
C SER A 116 -1.35 19.10 -9.20
N THR A 117 -1.58 20.23 -8.53
CA THR A 117 -0.60 21.32 -8.40
C THR A 117 0.68 20.90 -7.65
N LEU A 118 0.59 19.96 -6.71
CA LEU A 118 1.76 19.46 -5.99
C LEU A 118 2.62 18.54 -6.87
N ILE A 119 1.98 17.72 -7.70
CA ILE A 119 2.68 16.85 -8.66
C ILE A 119 3.37 17.68 -9.73
N ASP A 120 2.69 18.68 -10.30
CA ASP A 120 3.33 19.58 -11.28
C ASP A 120 4.59 20.22 -10.72
N LYS A 121 4.53 20.72 -9.48
CA LYS A 121 5.70 21.30 -8.79
C LYS A 121 6.79 20.28 -8.51
N TYR A 122 6.43 19.02 -8.24
CA TYR A 122 7.39 17.95 -8.02
C TYR A 122 8.11 17.57 -9.32
N LEU A 123 7.40 17.52 -10.45
CA LEU A 123 7.99 17.25 -11.76
C LEU A 123 8.89 18.41 -12.24
N ASP A 124 8.51 19.67 -11.96
CA ASP A 124 9.28 20.86 -12.32
C ASP A 124 10.55 21.05 -11.46
N ARG A 125 10.43 20.87 -10.14
CA ARG A 125 11.47 21.30 -9.18
C ARG A 125 12.09 20.17 -8.37
N GLY A 126 11.67 18.94 -8.62
CA GLY A 126 12.03 17.80 -7.80
C GLY A 126 11.56 17.92 -6.36
N LYS A 127 12.23 17.17 -5.47
CA LYS A 127 11.93 17.11 -4.04
C LYS A 127 12.39 18.36 -3.30
N ASN A 128 11.46 19.01 -2.62
CA ASN A 128 11.70 20.10 -1.68
C ASN A 128 10.64 20.08 -0.57
N ARG A 129 10.75 20.98 0.42
CA ARG A 129 9.83 21.03 1.58
C ARG A 129 8.34 21.10 1.20
N VAL A 130 8.01 21.66 0.04
CA VAL A 130 6.64 21.80 -0.46
C VAL A 130 6.18 20.56 -1.23
N THR A 131 7.09 19.88 -1.93
CA THR A 131 6.76 18.77 -2.84
C THR A 131 6.96 17.39 -2.22
N VAL A 132 7.46 17.27 -0.98
CA VAL A 132 7.58 15.97 -0.27
C VAL A 132 6.28 15.19 -0.28
N LYS A 133 5.13 15.87 -0.11
CA LYS A 133 3.81 15.21 -0.13
C LYS A 133 3.48 14.60 -1.50
N ALA A 134 3.98 15.18 -2.59
CA ALA A 134 3.77 14.64 -3.93
C ALA A 134 4.45 13.28 -4.11
N ALA A 135 5.65 13.10 -3.55
CA ALA A 135 6.34 11.80 -3.58
C ALA A 135 5.52 10.69 -2.89
N PHE A 136 4.86 10.98 -1.77
CA PHE A 136 3.98 10.00 -1.12
C PHE A 136 2.77 9.62 -1.97
N ILE A 137 2.18 10.59 -2.66
CA ILE A 137 1.02 10.38 -3.53
C ILE A 137 1.44 9.57 -4.77
N LEU A 138 2.52 9.97 -5.44
CA LEU A 138 3.06 9.23 -6.60
C LEU A 138 3.42 7.80 -6.22
N ARG A 139 4.06 7.62 -5.05
CA ARG A 139 4.34 6.30 -4.48
C ARG A 139 3.06 5.50 -4.28
N ASP A 140 2.03 6.09 -3.66
CA ASP A 140 0.76 5.40 -3.41
C ASP A 140 0.10 4.92 -4.70
N THR A 141 0.18 5.71 -5.78
CA THR A 141 -0.30 5.31 -7.10
C THR A 141 0.53 4.18 -7.72
N VAL A 142 1.88 4.30 -7.73
CA VAL A 142 2.79 3.24 -8.22
C VAL A 142 2.51 1.91 -7.52
N LYS A 143 2.30 1.96 -6.22
CA LYS A 143 1.99 0.81 -5.39
C LYS A 143 0.69 0.11 -5.82
N VAL A 144 -0.32 0.88 -6.22
CA VAL A 144 -1.63 0.36 -6.65
C VAL A 144 -1.61 -0.13 -8.09
N ILE A 145 -1.29 0.75 -9.05
CA ILE A 145 -1.46 0.46 -10.48
C ILE A 145 -0.20 -0.10 -11.14
N GLY A 146 0.94 -0.11 -10.43
CA GLY A 146 2.20 -0.57 -10.97
C GLY A 146 2.85 0.40 -11.96
N THR A 147 3.97 -0.01 -12.52
CA THR A 147 4.71 0.66 -13.61
C THR A 147 5.03 -0.36 -14.68
N SER A 148 5.78 0.02 -15.71
CA SER A 148 6.34 -0.94 -16.67
C SER A 148 7.21 -2.04 -16.03
N GLU A 149 7.81 -1.78 -14.87
CA GLU A 149 8.71 -2.69 -14.15
C GLU A 149 8.11 -3.25 -12.85
N VAL A 150 7.01 -2.67 -12.37
CA VAL A 150 6.34 -3.05 -11.11
C VAL A 150 4.94 -3.53 -11.43
N SER A 151 4.64 -4.80 -11.14
CA SER A 151 3.29 -5.34 -11.34
C SER A 151 2.25 -4.64 -10.46
N SER A 152 1.04 -4.47 -10.99
CA SER A 152 -0.10 -3.87 -10.29
C SER A 152 -0.61 -4.74 -9.15
N THR A 153 -1.35 -4.11 -8.24
CA THR A 153 -2.04 -4.79 -7.14
C THR A 153 -3.28 -5.53 -7.65
N THR A 154 -3.56 -6.71 -7.10
CA THR A 154 -4.76 -7.51 -7.40
C THR A 154 -5.89 -7.31 -6.38
N PHE A 155 -5.55 -6.98 -5.12
CA PHE A 155 -6.52 -6.75 -4.04
C PHE A 155 -5.99 -5.83 -2.94
N GLY A 156 -6.87 -5.15 -2.20
CA GLY A 156 -6.47 -4.31 -1.06
C GLY A 156 -7.17 -4.65 0.25
N ILE A 157 -6.40 -4.72 1.34
CA ILE A 157 -6.87 -4.88 2.71
C ILE A 157 -6.43 -3.66 3.51
N PHE A 158 -7.40 -2.92 4.04
CA PHE A 158 -7.15 -1.64 4.71
C PHE A 158 -7.58 -1.64 6.17
N TYR A 159 -6.80 -0.98 7.03
CA TYR A 159 -7.23 -0.45 8.32
C TYR A 159 -7.54 1.05 8.18
N ASP A 160 -8.79 1.43 8.40
CA ASP A 160 -9.26 2.79 8.15
C ASP A 160 -9.95 3.41 9.37
N ASP A 161 -10.31 4.68 9.29
CA ASP A 161 -11.20 5.31 10.26
C ASP A 161 -12.65 5.10 9.82
N LEU A 162 -13.39 4.20 10.47
CA LEU A 162 -14.78 3.90 10.08
C LEU A 162 -15.73 5.09 10.28
N ASP A 163 -15.37 6.04 11.13
CA ASP A 163 -16.18 7.25 11.33
C ASP A 163 -15.93 8.28 10.22
N LYS A 164 -14.72 8.26 9.62
CA LYS A 164 -14.29 9.15 8.53
C LYS A 164 -13.48 8.38 7.47
N PRO A 165 -14.14 7.44 6.76
CA PRO A 165 -13.45 6.51 5.88
C PRO A 165 -12.89 7.22 4.65
N MET A 166 -11.89 6.60 4.04
CA MET A 166 -11.26 7.02 2.78
C MET A 166 -10.75 8.46 2.80
N THR A 167 -10.23 8.90 3.95
CA THR A 167 -9.61 10.22 4.12
C THR A 167 -8.09 10.13 4.30
N GLY A 168 -7.37 11.20 3.92
CA GLY A 168 -5.92 11.28 4.04
C GLY A 168 -5.17 10.38 3.04
N GLY A 169 -3.95 9.95 3.39
CA GLY A 169 -3.10 9.12 2.51
C GLY A 169 -3.69 7.72 2.25
N THR A 170 -4.16 7.05 3.30
CA THR A 170 -4.88 5.77 3.18
C THR A 170 -6.09 5.91 2.26
N GLY A 171 -6.88 6.98 2.44
CA GLY A 171 -8.00 7.28 1.57
C GLY A 171 -7.63 7.53 0.12
N HIS A 172 -6.52 8.20 -0.15
CA HIS A 172 -6.01 8.33 -1.50
C HIS A 172 -5.74 6.96 -2.14
N THR A 173 -5.04 6.06 -1.43
CA THR A 173 -4.73 4.71 -1.94
C THR A 173 -6.00 3.90 -2.18
N MET A 174 -6.97 3.91 -1.24
CA MET A 174 -8.26 3.23 -1.41
C MET A 174 -9.05 3.73 -2.62
N ASN A 175 -9.11 5.06 -2.81
CA ASN A 175 -9.78 5.64 -3.97
C ASN A 175 -9.08 5.29 -5.29
N THR A 176 -7.74 5.25 -5.30
CA THR A 176 -6.96 4.79 -6.47
C THR A 176 -7.27 3.33 -6.79
N CYS A 177 -7.38 2.44 -5.79
CA CYS A 177 -7.82 1.06 -6.01
C CYS A 177 -9.21 1.01 -6.65
N ILE A 178 -10.18 1.74 -6.10
CA ILE A 178 -11.58 1.73 -6.58
C ILE A 178 -11.65 2.21 -8.04
N ARG A 179 -11.00 3.32 -8.38
CA ARG A 179 -10.98 3.85 -9.76
C ARG A 179 -10.36 2.88 -10.76
N ASN A 180 -9.43 2.05 -10.31
CA ASN A 180 -8.73 1.07 -11.14
C ASN A 180 -9.35 -0.34 -11.05
N GLY A 181 -10.57 -0.47 -10.51
CA GLY A 181 -11.29 -1.75 -10.44
C GLY A 181 -10.69 -2.77 -9.47
N ILE A 182 -9.75 -2.35 -8.62
CA ILE A 182 -9.13 -3.21 -7.61
C ILE A 182 -10.08 -3.31 -6.42
N LYS A 183 -10.48 -4.54 -6.11
CA LYS A 183 -11.37 -4.81 -4.99
C LYS A 183 -10.63 -4.57 -3.67
N ILE A 184 -11.32 -3.92 -2.74
CA ILE A 184 -10.79 -3.64 -1.40
C ILE A 184 -11.76 -4.11 -0.32
N ILE A 185 -11.21 -4.37 0.86
CA ILE A 185 -11.97 -4.58 2.10
C ILE A 185 -11.34 -3.80 3.24
N ASP A 186 -12.16 -3.54 4.27
CA ASP A 186 -11.72 -2.94 5.53
C ASP A 186 -12.03 -3.86 6.71
N GLN A 187 -11.81 -3.31 7.91
CA GLN A 187 -11.98 -4.03 9.18
C GLN A 187 -13.41 -4.53 9.46
N SER A 188 -14.43 -4.00 8.81
CA SER A 188 -15.79 -4.54 8.88
C SER A 188 -15.92 -5.94 8.26
N VAL A 189 -14.94 -6.32 7.43
CA VAL A 189 -14.84 -7.62 6.77
C VAL A 189 -13.75 -8.46 7.40
N TRP A 190 -12.49 -8.02 7.35
CA TRP A 190 -11.36 -8.88 7.71
C TRP A 190 -11.28 -9.20 9.20
N MET A 191 -11.90 -8.40 10.09
CA MET A 191 -11.96 -8.75 11.52
C MET A 191 -12.79 -10.02 11.76
N LYS A 192 -13.69 -10.39 10.85
CA LYS A 192 -14.48 -11.63 10.92
C LYS A 192 -13.67 -12.88 10.54
N TRP A 193 -12.43 -12.70 10.09
CA TRP A 193 -11.52 -13.80 9.79
C TRP A 193 -10.66 -14.19 11.00
N LEU A 194 -10.67 -13.37 12.06
CA LEU A 194 -9.85 -13.51 13.27
C LEU A 194 -10.59 -14.21 14.41
#